data_AF-A0A6A4DV88-F1
#
_entry.id   AF-A0A6A4DV88-F1
#
_cell.length_a   1.000
_cell.length_b   1.000
_cell.length_c   1.000
_cell.angle_alpha   90.00
_cell.angle_beta   90.00
_cell.angle_gamma   90.00
#
_symmetry.space_group_name_H-M   'P 1'
#
loop_
_entity.id
_entity.type
_entity.pdbx_description
1 polymer ?
#
loop_
_entity_poly.entity_id
_entity_poly.type
_entity_poly.pdbx_seq_one_letter_code
_entity_poly.pdbx_strand_id
1 'polypeptide(L)'
;MTTKPVPSGAGFASFLSVVRSSDDYAAFLEGVQFGVHNEVHNAVGGTMVTFASPRDIFFYSWHAAVDMYLHVYHLCNFGVPLTEDELLSATKAFTKATDTCDGVSGIGPNAKIVQNVVVDGQTIDVADHPTLGKYFSHVGSEMWNYGDVTQLGDYSYSYDLPDIVTQQLLSNSQICPASSGSGSFRGSHSDSSSSNDGAYVVSPDDAGYGYFNETEIPTHSGIYIVDNSTDNSTYAPPSNANSGDYWQWTQTTYDGLYDRFDGDMDLVVQQMHYVECEAFHKAHGIEDFSDDFVQNFHLASSRPICGKKVDEIDAGDVVVACKTDEFKPEAIEFADDHVIEEIKRDYVPSTTTEQYMDSDYYVDAQTKAQQTPVGGTTSITPVATPAATESDYTVTSTYPTAAPTETTSTPAPTTGDYEHKHCE
;
A
#
# COMPACT_ATOMS: atom_id res chain seq x y z
N MET A 1 -21.77 1.83 -19.69
CA MET A 1 -21.04 2.25 -18.48
C MET A 1 -19.82 3.01 -18.97
N THR A 2 -19.60 4.23 -18.49
CA THR A 2 -18.38 4.98 -18.82
C THR A 2 -17.28 4.45 -17.91
N THR A 3 -16.20 3.94 -18.48
CA THR A 3 -15.01 3.53 -17.73
C THR A 3 -14.33 4.78 -17.19
N LYS A 4 -14.14 4.88 -15.87
CA LYS A 4 -13.31 5.92 -15.27
C LYS A 4 -11.83 5.53 -15.42
N PRO A 5 -10.93 6.46 -15.77
CA PRO A 5 -9.51 6.20 -15.78
C PRO A 5 -8.98 6.03 -14.36
N VAL A 6 -7.85 5.32 -14.20
CA VAL A 6 -7.12 5.26 -12.94
C VAL A 6 -6.51 6.66 -12.69
N PRO A 7 -6.70 7.29 -11.52
CA PRO A 7 -6.15 8.61 -11.24
C PRO A 7 -4.63 8.65 -11.39
N SER A 8 -4.09 9.73 -11.94
CA SER A 8 -2.63 9.93 -12.00
C SER A 8 -1.97 10.02 -10.63
N GLY A 9 -2.71 10.44 -9.59
CA GLY A 9 -2.23 10.38 -8.20
C GLY A 9 -1.94 8.95 -7.71
N ALA A 10 -2.43 7.93 -8.42
CA ALA A 10 -2.12 6.52 -8.21
C ALA A 10 -1.17 5.92 -9.28
N GLY A 11 -0.57 6.78 -10.11
CA GLY A 11 0.43 6.42 -11.11
C GLY A 11 1.82 6.17 -10.52
N PHE A 12 2.71 5.65 -11.36
CA PHE A 12 4.08 5.35 -10.99
C PHE A 12 4.89 6.60 -10.61
N ALA A 13 4.69 7.74 -11.26
CA ALA A 13 5.45 8.94 -10.92
C ALA A 13 5.06 9.48 -9.53
N SER A 14 3.77 9.41 -9.19
CA SER A 14 3.27 9.72 -7.85
C SER A 14 3.90 8.80 -6.79
N PHE A 15 3.89 7.48 -7.02
CA PHE A 15 4.51 6.52 -6.10
C PHE A 15 6.04 6.72 -5.97
N LEU A 16 6.73 6.93 -7.08
CA LEU A 16 8.16 7.21 -7.12
C LEU A 16 8.50 8.50 -6.34
N SER A 17 7.67 9.52 -6.47
CA SER A 17 7.77 10.76 -5.69
C SER A 17 7.66 10.49 -4.19
N VAL A 18 6.70 9.67 -3.76
CA VAL A 18 6.54 9.29 -2.35
C VAL A 18 7.82 8.59 -1.86
N VAL A 19 8.26 7.51 -2.53
CA VAL A 19 9.47 6.76 -2.13
C VAL A 19 10.70 7.66 -2.04
N ARG A 20 10.89 8.58 -2.99
CA ARG A 20 12.06 9.46 -3.00
C ARG A 20 12.00 10.57 -1.95
N SER A 21 10.82 11.15 -1.69
CA SER A 21 10.67 12.29 -0.78
C SER A 21 10.58 11.90 0.70
N SER A 22 10.33 10.63 1.01
CA SER A 22 10.14 10.18 2.39
C SER A 22 11.47 9.95 3.11
N ASP A 23 11.77 10.83 4.06
CA ASP A 23 12.96 10.73 4.91
C ASP A 23 12.90 9.55 5.89
N ASP A 24 11.70 9.19 6.36
CA ASP A 24 11.43 8.08 7.26
C ASP A 24 10.17 7.30 6.84
N TYR A 25 9.80 6.28 7.64
CA TYR A 25 8.65 5.42 7.33
C TYR A 25 7.32 6.14 7.56
N ALA A 26 7.26 7.11 8.47
CA ALA A 26 6.03 7.85 8.76
C ALA A 26 5.64 8.72 7.56
N ALA A 27 6.60 9.48 7.03
CA ALA A 27 6.43 10.26 5.82
C ALA A 27 6.08 9.40 4.60
N PHE A 28 6.58 8.16 4.54
CA PHE A 28 6.22 7.21 3.49
C PHE A 28 4.76 6.76 3.59
N LEU A 29 4.33 6.33 4.78
CA LEU A 29 2.96 5.89 5.01
C LEU A 29 1.95 7.01 4.74
N GLU A 30 2.25 8.25 5.16
CA GLU A 30 1.43 9.42 4.83
C GLU A 30 1.32 9.64 3.32
N GLY A 31 2.45 9.62 2.61
CA GLY A 31 2.47 9.83 1.17
C GLY A 31 1.67 8.76 0.42
N VAL A 32 1.72 7.51 0.87
CA VAL A 32 0.89 6.42 0.32
C VAL A 32 -0.59 6.63 0.69
N GLN A 33 -0.91 6.86 1.96
CA GLN A 33 -2.28 7.00 2.48
C GLN A 33 -3.01 8.18 1.84
N PHE A 34 -2.41 9.37 1.86
CA PHE A 34 -3.04 10.61 1.40
C PHE A 34 -2.82 10.89 -0.08
N GLY A 35 -1.87 10.19 -0.71
CA GLY A 35 -1.72 10.16 -2.15
C GLY A 35 -2.42 8.95 -2.76
N VAL A 36 -1.61 8.00 -3.21
CA VAL A 36 -2.00 6.86 -4.04
C VAL A 36 -3.26 6.15 -3.52
N HIS A 37 -3.32 5.84 -2.21
CA HIS A 37 -4.46 5.18 -1.55
C HIS A 37 -5.77 5.97 -1.69
N ASN A 38 -5.81 7.21 -1.22
CA ASN A 38 -7.02 8.01 -1.18
C ASN A 38 -7.55 8.37 -2.58
N GLU A 39 -6.66 8.56 -3.55
CA GLU A 39 -7.01 8.85 -4.95
C GLU A 39 -7.89 7.74 -5.54
N VAL A 40 -7.52 6.47 -5.34
CA VAL A 40 -8.29 5.34 -5.85
C VAL A 40 -9.62 5.16 -5.10
N HIS A 41 -9.61 5.31 -3.77
CA HIS A 41 -10.85 5.26 -2.99
C HIS A 41 -11.88 6.29 -3.48
N ASN A 42 -11.44 7.52 -3.71
CA ASN A 42 -12.29 8.59 -4.24
C ASN A 42 -12.76 8.31 -5.67
N ALA A 43 -11.86 7.87 -6.55
CA ALA A 43 -12.19 7.63 -7.96
C ALA A 43 -13.25 6.53 -8.15
N VAL A 44 -13.14 5.44 -7.37
CA VAL A 44 -14.13 4.35 -7.36
C VAL A 44 -15.47 4.84 -6.78
N GLY A 45 -15.43 5.61 -5.68
CA GLY A 45 -16.63 6.18 -5.08
C GLY A 45 -17.51 5.13 -4.35
N GLY A 46 -18.77 5.49 -4.08
CA GLY A 46 -19.73 4.57 -3.45
C GLY A 46 -19.31 4.15 -2.04
N THR A 47 -19.25 2.85 -1.75
CA THR A 47 -18.77 2.37 -0.45
C THR A 47 -17.29 2.62 -0.24
N MET A 48 -16.49 2.75 -1.31
CA MET A 48 -15.04 3.01 -1.21
C MET A 48 -14.71 4.38 -0.60
N VAL A 49 -15.63 5.34 -0.57
CA VAL A 49 -15.41 6.64 0.10
C VAL A 49 -15.87 6.68 1.56
N THR A 50 -16.05 5.51 2.18
CA THR A 50 -16.57 5.39 3.56
C THR A 50 -15.84 4.30 4.34
N PHE A 51 -16.04 4.25 5.65
CA PHE A 51 -15.60 3.14 6.50
C PHE A 51 -16.27 1.79 6.18
N ALA A 52 -17.27 1.77 5.29
CA ALA A 52 -17.83 0.54 4.76
C ALA A 52 -17.10 0.06 3.49
N SER A 53 -15.97 0.65 3.11
CA SER A 53 -15.16 0.26 1.95
C SER A 53 -14.79 -1.23 1.89
N PRO A 54 -14.54 -1.95 3.01
CA PRO A 54 -14.27 -3.40 2.95
C PRO A 54 -15.47 -4.26 2.50
N ARG A 55 -16.65 -3.66 2.30
CA ARG A 55 -17.82 -4.32 1.71
C ARG A 55 -17.77 -4.36 0.18
N ASP A 56 -16.93 -3.54 -0.44
CA ASP A 56 -16.64 -3.64 -1.87
C ASP A 56 -15.54 -4.69 -2.08
N ILE A 57 -15.76 -5.62 -3.00
CA ILE A 57 -14.77 -6.67 -3.29
C ILE A 57 -13.46 -6.09 -3.84
N PHE A 58 -13.52 -4.93 -4.51
CA PHE A 58 -12.33 -4.24 -5.03
C PHE A 58 -11.39 -3.78 -3.92
N PHE A 59 -11.89 -3.54 -2.70
CA PHE A 59 -11.10 -3.14 -1.54
C PHE A 59 -9.88 -4.04 -1.32
N TYR A 60 -10.06 -5.36 -1.33
CA TYR A 60 -8.98 -6.30 -1.03
C TYR A 60 -7.92 -6.32 -2.14
N SER A 61 -8.33 -6.21 -3.40
CA SER A 61 -7.39 -6.10 -4.52
C SER A 61 -6.61 -4.79 -4.47
N TRP A 62 -7.26 -3.70 -4.07
CA TRP A 62 -6.60 -2.41 -3.90
C TRP A 62 -5.60 -2.44 -2.75
N HIS A 63 -5.98 -2.96 -1.58
CA HIS A 63 -5.08 -3.07 -0.43
C HIS A 63 -3.95 -4.07 -0.66
N ALA A 64 -4.12 -5.09 -1.53
CA ALA A 64 -3.01 -5.93 -1.96
C ALA A 64 -1.97 -5.14 -2.79
N ALA A 65 -2.39 -4.15 -3.58
CA ALA A 65 -1.46 -3.25 -4.28
C ALA A 65 -0.82 -2.23 -3.33
N VAL A 66 -1.54 -1.76 -2.31
CA VAL A 66 -0.97 -0.92 -1.25
C VAL A 66 0.12 -1.69 -0.48
N ASP A 67 -0.15 -2.94 -0.10
CA ASP A 67 0.85 -3.80 0.54
C ASP A 67 2.08 -4.06 -0.35
N MET A 68 1.88 -4.18 -1.67
CA MET A 68 2.99 -4.21 -2.63
C MET A 68 3.85 -2.93 -2.55
N TYR A 69 3.26 -1.74 -2.41
CA TYR A 69 4.01 -0.50 -2.26
C TYR A 69 4.85 -0.47 -0.98
N LEU A 70 4.31 -0.96 0.14
CA LEU A 70 5.05 -1.14 1.39
C LEU A 70 6.21 -2.13 1.21
N HIS A 71 5.97 -3.25 0.54
CA HIS A 71 7.00 -4.23 0.21
C HIS A 71 8.12 -3.64 -0.66
N VAL A 72 7.78 -2.85 -1.68
CA VAL A 72 8.75 -2.14 -2.52
C VAL A 72 9.58 -1.15 -1.71
N TYR A 73 8.98 -0.45 -0.73
CA TYR A 73 9.71 0.43 0.16
C TYR A 73 10.73 -0.33 1.04
N HIS A 74 10.36 -1.49 1.58
CA HIS A 74 11.28 -2.34 2.33
C HIS A 74 12.42 -2.88 1.45
N LEU A 75 12.10 -3.34 0.23
CA LEU A 75 13.10 -3.72 -0.77
C LEU A 75 14.08 -2.58 -1.08
N CYS A 76 13.57 -1.35 -1.24
CA CYS A 76 14.35 -0.17 -1.57
C CYS A 76 15.33 0.23 -0.45
N ASN A 77 14.90 0.14 0.81
CA ASN A 77 15.70 0.61 1.95
C ASN A 77 16.65 -0.45 2.54
N PHE A 78 16.23 -1.71 2.60
CA PHE A 78 16.99 -2.77 3.29
C PHE A 78 17.27 -4.01 2.45
N GLY A 79 16.46 -4.24 1.41
CA GLY A 79 16.39 -5.55 0.76
C GLY A 79 15.72 -6.57 1.68
N VAL A 80 15.10 -7.60 1.11
CA VAL A 80 14.47 -8.71 1.85
C VAL A 80 14.88 -10.05 1.22
N PRO A 81 14.88 -11.17 1.97
CA PRO A 81 14.41 -11.33 3.35
C PRO A 81 15.37 -10.78 4.41
N LEU A 82 14.84 -10.34 5.56
CA LEU A 82 15.60 -9.85 6.72
C LEU A 82 15.47 -10.80 7.92
N THR A 83 16.56 -11.10 8.64
CA THR A 83 16.42 -11.78 9.94
C THR A 83 15.64 -10.90 10.93
N GLU A 84 15.05 -11.50 11.97
CA GLU A 84 14.33 -10.74 13.02
C GLU A 84 15.20 -9.62 13.61
N ASP A 85 16.47 -9.89 13.92
CA ASP A 85 17.42 -8.90 14.44
C ASP A 85 17.69 -7.76 13.45
N GLU A 86 17.77 -8.05 12.15
CA GLU A 86 17.93 -7.05 11.09
C GLU A 86 16.67 -6.19 10.95
N LEU A 87 15.48 -6.81 10.96
CA LEU A 87 14.20 -6.11 10.86
C LEU A 87 13.96 -5.20 12.06
N LEU A 88 14.20 -5.69 13.28
CA LEU A 88 14.03 -4.91 14.52
C LEU A 88 15.03 -3.75 14.64
N SER A 89 16.18 -3.83 13.98
CA SER A 89 17.20 -2.77 13.97
C SER A 89 17.10 -1.82 12.77
N ALA A 90 16.28 -2.15 11.77
CA ALA A 90 16.09 -1.35 10.57
C ALA A 90 15.36 -0.03 10.88
N THR A 91 16.09 1.09 10.79
CA THR A 91 15.64 2.41 11.27
C THR A 91 14.50 3.05 10.48
N LYS A 92 14.11 2.47 9.34
CA LYS A 92 12.96 2.86 8.53
C LYS A 92 11.99 1.68 8.24
N ALA A 93 12.11 0.54 8.91
CA ALA A 93 11.14 -0.56 8.72
C ALA A 93 9.85 -0.32 9.52
N PHE A 94 9.95 0.52 10.56
CA PHE A 94 8.83 0.90 11.41
C PHE A 94 8.97 2.36 11.78
N THR A 95 7.85 2.97 12.15
CA THR A 95 7.85 4.33 12.68
C THR A 95 8.36 4.31 14.12
N LYS A 96 9.16 5.30 14.50
CA LYS A 96 9.63 5.46 15.89
C LYS A 96 8.61 6.24 16.69
N ALA A 97 8.65 6.12 18.01
CA ALA A 97 7.82 6.96 18.89
C ALA A 97 8.10 8.47 18.73
N THR A 98 9.29 8.85 18.22
CA THR A 98 9.65 10.23 17.88
C THR A 98 9.20 10.65 16.48
N ASP A 99 8.92 9.67 15.62
CA ASP A 99 8.42 9.94 14.29
C ASP A 99 6.94 10.31 14.41
N THR A 100 6.48 11.17 13.52
CA THR A 100 5.12 11.68 13.54
C THR A 100 4.48 11.41 12.19
N CYS A 101 3.40 10.63 12.16
CA CYS A 101 2.54 10.50 10.99
C CYS A 101 1.43 11.54 11.09
N ASP A 102 1.55 12.71 10.46
CA ASP A 102 0.72 13.89 10.68
C ASP A 102 0.59 14.10 12.19
N GLY A 103 1.73 14.21 12.88
CA GLY A 103 1.81 14.42 14.33
C GLY A 103 1.37 13.28 15.24
N VAL A 104 0.80 12.18 14.72
CA VAL A 104 0.51 11.00 15.53
C VAL A 104 1.82 10.25 15.81
N SER A 105 2.09 9.94 17.08
CA SER A 105 3.31 9.20 17.44
C SER A 105 3.38 7.88 16.69
N GLY A 106 4.53 7.62 16.06
CA GLY A 106 4.79 6.40 15.34
C GLY A 106 4.61 5.13 16.18
N ILE A 107 4.18 4.09 15.50
CA ILE A 107 3.98 2.72 15.98
C ILE A 107 5.26 1.91 15.72
N GLY A 108 6.00 1.64 16.80
CA GLY A 108 7.23 0.86 16.75
C GLY A 108 7.02 -0.65 16.55
N PRO A 109 8.10 -1.42 16.31
CA PRO A 109 8.03 -2.84 15.97
C PRO A 109 7.34 -3.72 17.02
N ASN A 110 7.43 -3.35 18.30
CA ASN A 110 6.88 -4.13 19.40
C ASN A 110 5.43 -3.73 19.75
N ALA A 111 4.84 -2.81 19.00
CA ALA A 111 3.46 -2.42 19.20
C ALA A 111 2.55 -3.60 18.89
N LYS A 112 1.49 -3.74 19.69
CA LYS A 112 0.49 -4.78 19.49
C LYS A 112 -0.56 -4.31 18.48
N ILE A 113 -0.74 -5.07 17.42
CA ILE A 113 -1.87 -4.96 16.51
C ILE A 113 -3.05 -5.61 17.22
N VAL A 114 -4.07 -4.81 17.51
CA VAL A 114 -5.29 -5.23 18.18
C VAL A 114 -6.46 -4.82 17.32
N GLN A 115 -7.24 -5.79 16.86
CA GLN A 115 -8.46 -5.53 16.12
C GLN A 115 -9.66 -5.84 17.02
N ASN A 116 -10.34 -4.80 17.48
CA ASN A 116 -11.41 -4.96 18.47
C ASN A 116 -12.78 -5.20 17.82
N VAL A 117 -13.55 -6.11 18.40
CA VAL A 117 -14.95 -6.39 18.01
C VAL A 117 -15.83 -6.44 19.25
N VAL A 118 -17.08 -5.97 19.14
CA VAL A 118 -18.06 -6.04 20.22
C VAL A 118 -18.88 -7.32 20.10
N VAL A 119 -18.76 -8.20 21.09
CA VAL A 119 -19.55 -9.43 21.23
C VAL A 119 -20.33 -9.35 22.54
N ASP A 120 -21.65 -9.47 22.47
CA ASP A 120 -22.56 -9.39 23.63
C ASP A 120 -22.34 -8.13 24.50
N GLY A 121 -21.99 -7.01 23.87
CA GLY A 121 -21.73 -5.73 24.55
C GLY A 121 -20.35 -5.62 25.21
N GLN A 122 -19.46 -6.60 25.03
CA GLN A 122 -18.07 -6.55 25.47
C GLN A 122 -17.13 -6.39 24.29
N THR A 123 -16.18 -5.47 24.41
CA THR A 123 -15.07 -5.34 23.46
C THR A 123 -14.06 -6.45 23.73
N ILE A 124 -13.79 -7.26 22.71
CA ILE A 124 -12.75 -8.30 22.72
C ILE A 124 -11.81 -8.08 21.53
N ASP A 125 -10.59 -8.61 21.63
CA ASP A 125 -9.73 -8.78 20.46
C ASP A 125 -10.38 -9.80 19.51
N VAL A 126 -10.39 -9.51 18.21
CA VAL A 126 -10.90 -10.42 17.18
C VAL A 126 -10.14 -11.74 17.17
N ALA A 127 -8.87 -11.76 17.59
CA ALA A 127 -8.09 -12.98 17.77
C ALA A 127 -8.69 -13.92 18.83
N ASP A 128 -9.40 -13.37 19.82
CA ASP A 128 -10.12 -14.11 20.85
C ASP A 128 -11.57 -14.44 20.46
N HIS A 129 -12.03 -13.96 19.30
CA HIS A 129 -13.40 -14.18 18.85
C HIS A 129 -13.64 -15.68 18.54
N PRO A 130 -14.69 -16.33 19.08
CA PRO A 130 -14.89 -17.78 18.98
C PRO A 130 -15.00 -18.30 17.54
N THR A 131 -15.57 -17.51 16.63
CA THR A 131 -15.69 -17.85 15.20
C THR A 131 -14.53 -17.31 14.33
N LEU A 132 -14.11 -16.06 14.56
CA LEU A 132 -13.21 -15.33 13.67
C LEU A 132 -11.74 -15.44 14.09
N GLY A 133 -11.43 -15.69 15.37
CA GLY A 133 -10.07 -15.64 15.91
C GLY A 133 -9.08 -16.58 15.23
N LYS A 134 -9.55 -17.68 14.66
CA LYS A 134 -8.74 -18.59 13.83
C LYS A 134 -8.17 -17.93 12.57
N TYR A 135 -8.70 -16.80 12.12
CA TYR A 135 -8.18 -16.06 10.96
C TYR A 135 -7.18 -14.96 11.36
N PHE A 136 -7.11 -14.58 12.65
CA PHE A 136 -6.33 -13.45 13.14
C PHE A 136 -5.19 -13.85 14.09
N SER A 137 -5.08 -15.14 14.45
CA SER A 137 -4.15 -15.60 15.49
C SER A 137 -2.80 -16.15 14.97
N HIS A 138 -2.60 -16.23 13.65
CA HIS A 138 -1.54 -17.10 13.10
C HIS A 138 -0.21 -16.40 12.79
N VAL A 139 -0.23 -15.14 12.36
CA VAL A 139 1.00 -14.40 11.99
C VAL A 139 1.72 -13.83 13.22
N GLY A 140 0.98 -13.59 14.30
CA GLY A 140 1.45 -12.90 15.50
C GLY A 140 0.57 -11.68 15.77
N SER A 141 0.91 -10.92 16.80
CA SER A 141 0.18 -9.69 17.15
C SER A 141 1.11 -8.49 17.31
N GLU A 142 2.40 -8.61 16.99
CA GLU A 142 3.33 -7.49 17.03
C GLU A 142 3.55 -6.98 15.62
N MET A 143 3.71 -5.66 15.49
CA MET A 143 3.96 -4.98 14.22
C MET A 143 5.10 -5.64 13.43
N TRP A 144 6.18 -6.04 14.10
CA TRP A 144 7.32 -6.66 13.42
C TRP A 144 6.99 -7.97 12.73
N ASN A 145 5.94 -8.69 13.16
CA ASN A 145 5.50 -9.92 12.49
C ASN A 145 5.06 -9.67 11.05
N TYR A 146 4.74 -8.43 10.68
CA TYR A 146 4.25 -8.02 9.36
C TYR A 146 5.28 -7.22 8.55
N GLY A 147 6.49 -6.99 9.10
CA GLY A 147 7.51 -6.17 8.45
C GLY A 147 8.15 -6.84 7.22
N ASP A 148 8.05 -8.17 7.09
CA ASP A 148 8.51 -8.91 5.92
C ASP A 148 7.49 -9.99 5.53
N VAL A 149 6.71 -9.68 4.49
CA VAL A 149 5.65 -10.55 3.95
C VAL A 149 6.17 -11.90 3.43
N THR A 150 7.48 -12.03 3.20
CA THR A 150 8.10 -13.29 2.78
C THR A 150 8.40 -14.23 3.95
N GLN A 151 8.18 -13.78 5.19
CA GLN A 151 8.52 -14.49 6.42
C GLN A 151 7.35 -14.60 7.41
N LEU A 152 6.11 -14.68 6.91
CA LEU A 152 4.89 -14.87 7.70
C LEU A 152 4.60 -16.36 8.01
N GLY A 153 5.57 -17.26 7.84
CA GLY A 153 5.37 -18.70 7.96
C GLY A 153 4.49 -19.25 6.83
N ASP A 154 3.44 -20.01 7.18
CA ASP A 154 2.50 -20.60 6.22
C ASP A 154 1.71 -19.55 5.41
N TYR A 155 1.73 -18.29 5.85
CA TYR A 155 1.06 -17.15 5.21
C TYR A 155 1.97 -16.31 4.33
N SER A 156 3.23 -16.71 4.15
CA SER A 156 4.20 -15.94 3.39
C SER A 156 3.80 -15.82 1.92
N TYR A 157 4.01 -14.65 1.33
CA TYR A 157 3.76 -14.39 -0.08
C TYR A 157 4.83 -13.48 -0.68
N SER A 158 4.82 -13.35 -2.00
CA SER A 158 5.72 -12.49 -2.76
C SER A 158 4.98 -11.82 -3.90
N TYR A 159 5.44 -10.65 -4.31
CA TYR A 159 4.90 -9.93 -5.46
C TYR A 159 5.72 -10.21 -6.72
N ASP A 160 5.02 -10.35 -7.84
CA ASP A 160 5.62 -10.19 -9.16
C ASP A 160 5.61 -8.70 -9.48
N LEU A 161 6.79 -8.07 -9.44
CA LEU A 161 6.93 -6.61 -9.55
C LEU A 161 7.16 -6.20 -11.01
N PRO A 162 6.55 -5.08 -11.46
CA PRO A 162 6.81 -4.57 -12.79
C PRO A 162 8.29 -4.24 -13.04
N ASP A 163 8.74 -4.39 -14.29
CA ASP A 163 10.11 -4.12 -14.73
C ASP A 163 10.53 -2.68 -14.41
N ILE A 164 9.61 -1.72 -14.55
CA ILE A 164 9.88 -0.32 -14.22
C ILE A 164 10.22 -0.15 -12.72
N VAL A 165 9.54 -0.89 -11.84
CA VAL A 165 9.77 -0.85 -10.40
C VAL A 165 11.12 -1.50 -10.09
N THR A 166 11.43 -2.64 -10.70
CA THR A 166 12.69 -3.34 -10.44
C THR A 166 13.90 -2.62 -11.05
N GLN A 167 13.79 -2.14 -12.29
CA GLN A 167 14.87 -1.53 -13.05
C GLN A 167 15.06 -0.05 -12.72
N GLN A 168 14.01 0.78 -12.72
CA GLN A 168 14.19 2.23 -12.52
C GLN A 168 14.22 2.64 -11.05
N LEU A 169 13.43 1.98 -10.20
CA LEU A 169 13.39 2.30 -8.77
C LEU A 169 14.41 1.45 -8.00
N LEU A 170 14.22 0.13 -7.94
CA LEU A 170 14.96 -0.72 -7.01
C LEU A 170 16.43 -0.94 -7.38
N SER A 171 16.82 -0.73 -8.65
CA SER A 171 18.22 -0.81 -9.06
C SER A 171 18.98 0.53 -8.96
N ASN A 172 18.28 1.64 -8.66
CA ASN A 172 18.86 2.98 -8.66
C ASN A 172 19.41 3.37 -7.28
N SER A 173 20.74 3.48 -7.16
CA SER A 173 21.43 3.84 -5.90
C SER A 173 21.20 5.26 -5.40
N GLN A 174 20.68 6.15 -6.25
CA GLN A 174 20.30 7.50 -5.84
C GLN A 174 18.91 7.55 -5.18
N ILE A 175 18.07 6.52 -5.41
CA ILE A 175 16.74 6.41 -4.80
C ILE A 175 16.72 5.35 -3.70
N CYS A 176 17.25 4.15 -3.99
CA CYS A 176 17.18 2.99 -3.11
C CYS A 176 18.53 2.64 -2.50
N PRO A 177 18.73 2.86 -1.18
CA PRO A 177 19.98 2.52 -0.50
C PRO A 177 20.39 1.05 -0.62
N ALA A 178 19.43 0.13 -0.63
CA ALA A 178 19.70 -1.31 -0.70
C ALA A 178 20.40 -1.72 -2.01
N SER A 179 20.19 -0.98 -3.10
CA SER A 179 20.83 -1.25 -4.40
C SER A 179 22.35 -1.03 -4.38
N SER A 180 22.87 -0.26 -3.41
CA SER A 180 24.31 -0.02 -3.23
C SER A 180 25.00 -1.15 -2.46
N GLY A 181 24.23 -2.00 -1.76
CA GLY A 181 24.74 -3.19 -1.08
C GLY A 181 24.95 -4.31 -2.08
N SER A 182 26.05 -5.05 -2.00
CA SER A 182 26.36 -6.21 -2.89
C SER A 182 25.40 -7.41 -2.74
N GLY A 183 24.16 -7.21 -2.28
CA GLY A 183 23.08 -8.17 -2.42
C GLY A 183 22.51 -8.01 -3.81
N SER A 184 22.94 -8.86 -4.74
CA SER A 184 22.30 -9.01 -6.06
C SER A 184 20.79 -9.02 -5.86
N PHE A 185 20.10 -8.02 -6.39
CA PHE A 185 18.64 -8.07 -6.53
C PHE A 185 18.33 -9.41 -7.20
N ARG A 186 17.71 -10.34 -6.47
CA ARG A 186 17.58 -11.73 -6.88
C ARG A 186 16.44 -11.93 -7.88
N GLY A 187 16.04 -10.87 -8.59
CA GLY A 187 15.23 -10.89 -9.79
C GLY A 187 16.14 -10.71 -11.01
N SER A 188 16.71 -11.80 -11.52
CA SER A 188 17.42 -11.77 -12.80
C SER A 188 16.42 -11.92 -13.94
N HIS A 189 16.09 -10.82 -14.61
CA HIS A 189 15.63 -10.86 -15.99
C HIS A 189 16.80 -10.46 -16.89
N SER A 190 17.47 -11.47 -17.45
CA SER A 190 18.46 -11.28 -18.50
C SER A 190 17.75 -11.18 -19.84
N ASP A 191 17.67 -9.98 -20.40
CA ASP A 191 17.40 -9.81 -21.82
C ASP A 191 18.65 -10.19 -22.63
N SER A 192 18.49 -11.12 -23.56
CA SER A 192 19.44 -11.25 -24.66
C SER A 192 18.72 -11.59 -25.95
N SER A 193 18.57 -10.59 -26.81
CA SER A 193 18.33 -10.79 -28.23
C SER A 193 19.66 -10.92 -28.96
N SER A 194 19.96 -12.11 -29.49
CA SER A 194 20.31 -12.36 -30.90
C SER A 194 21.20 -13.59 -31.08
N SER A 195 20.84 -14.31 -32.15
CA SER A 195 21.66 -15.26 -32.93
C SER A 195 21.52 -16.74 -32.58
N ASN A 196 20.72 -17.39 -33.44
CA ASN A 196 20.60 -18.83 -33.68
C ASN A 196 21.88 -19.62 -33.41
N ASP A 197 21.83 -20.54 -32.45
CA ASP A 197 22.24 -21.92 -32.69
C ASP A 197 21.47 -22.85 -31.74
N GLY A 198 20.97 -23.97 -32.28
CA GLY A 198 20.07 -24.87 -31.58
C GLY A 198 20.74 -25.56 -30.39
N ALA A 199 20.26 -25.28 -29.17
CA ALA A 199 20.46 -26.12 -28.01
C ALA A 199 19.22 -26.06 -27.12
N TYR A 200 18.56 -27.21 -26.95
CA TYR A 200 17.51 -27.38 -25.96
C TYR A 200 18.10 -27.12 -24.56
N VAL A 201 17.61 -26.10 -23.87
CA VAL A 201 17.95 -25.83 -22.47
C VAL A 201 16.81 -26.39 -21.62
N VAL A 202 17.16 -27.34 -20.77
CA VAL A 202 16.29 -28.01 -19.80
C VAL A 202 15.90 -26.99 -18.73
N SER A 203 14.61 -26.88 -18.41
CA SER A 203 14.13 -26.18 -17.21
C SER A 203 14.97 -26.58 -16.00
N PRO A 204 15.29 -25.65 -15.07
CA PRO A 204 15.76 -26.05 -13.76
C PRO A 204 14.60 -26.72 -13.02
N ASP A 205 14.49 -28.03 -13.19
CA ASP A 205 14.07 -28.89 -12.09
C ASP A 205 15.09 -28.72 -10.95
N ASP A 206 14.60 -28.79 -9.71
CA ASP A 206 15.36 -28.82 -8.45
C ASP A 206 15.57 -27.49 -7.69
N ALA A 207 14.46 -26.87 -7.26
CA ALA A 207 14.35 -26.44 -5.87
C ALA A 207 13.61 -27.55 -5.10
N GLY A 208 14.34 -28.28 -4.27
CA GLY A 208 13.87 -29.49 -3.60
C GLY A 208 12.64 -29.26 -2.72
N TYR A 209 11.49 -29.73 -3.22
CA TYR A 209 10.29 -29.97 -2.44
C TYR A 209 10.55 -31.06 -1.40
N GLY A 210 10.70 -30.66 -0.14
CA GLY A 210 10.67 -31.56 1.00
C GLY A 210 9.22 -31.93 1.35
N TYR A 211 8.75 -33.04 0.80
CA TYR A 211 7.63 -33.89 1.23
C TYR A 211 6.53 -33.24 2.10
N PHE A 212 5.42 -32.97 1.41
CA PHE A 212 4.05 -32.95 1.90
C PHE A 212 3.80 -34.04 2.96
N ASN A 213 3.35 -33.63 4.14
CA ASN A 213 2.44 -34.46 4.90
C ASN A 213 1.03 -33.95 4.56
N GLU A 214 0.20 -34.82 3.99
CA GLU A 214 -1.16 -34.55 3.54
C GLU A 214 -1.96 -33.86 4.64
N THR A 215 -2.10 -32.54 4.54
CA THR A 215 -3.21 -31.84 5.17
C THR A 215 -4.11 -31.42 4.02
N GLU A 216 -5.27 -32.06 3.90
CA GLU A 216 -6.29 -31.68 2.93
C GLU A 216 -6.60 -30.19 3.12
N ILE A 217 -6.05 -29.34 2.25
CA ILE A 217 -6.49 -27.96 2.11
C ILE A 217 -7.88 -28.05 1.47
N PRO A 218 -8.97 -27.66 2.16
CA PRO A 218 -10.27 -27.64 1.54
C PRO A 218 -10.23 -26.62 0.40
N THR A 219 -10.31 -27.10 -0.84
CA THR A 219 -10.43 -26.22 -2.00
C THR A 219 -11.73 -25.43 -1.86
N HIS A 220 -11.64 -24.15 -1.51
CA HIS A 220 -12.78 -23.24 -1.55
C HIS A 220 -13.05 -22.85 -3.01
N SER A 221 -13.88 -23.62 -3.69
CA SER A 221 -14.36 -23.38 -5.06
C SER A 221 -15.46 -22.30 -5.08
N GLY A 222 -15.14 -21.07 -4.67
CA GLY A 222 -16.14 -20.03 -4.37
C GLY A 222 -16.03 -18.70 -5.11
N ILE A 223 -14.91 -18.37 -5.76
CA ILE A 223 -14.77 -17.09 -6.49
C ILE A 223 -14.39 -17.41 -7.93
N TYR A 224 -15.36 -17.25 -8.84
CA TYR A 224 -15.11 -17.20 -10.28
C TYR A 224 -15.44 -15.78 -10.73
N ILE A 225 -14.46 -15.09 -11.30
CA ILE A 225 -14.72 -13.85 -12.03
C ILE A 225 -15.45 -14.24 -13.31
N VAL A 226 -16.73 -13.90 -13.39
CA VAL A 226 -17.50 -14.07 -14.62
C VAL A 226 -17.19 -12.86 -15.50
N ASP A 227 -16.25 -13.05 -16.42
CA ASP A 227 -16.08 -12.13 -17.54
C ASP A 227 -17.33 -12.22 -18.43
N ASN A 228 -18.03 -11.09 -18.59
CA ASN A 228 -19.17 -10.97 -19.50
C ASN A 228 -18.73 -10.43 -20.88
N SER A 229 -17.46 -10.60 -21.22
CA SER A 229 -16.95 -10.43 -22.57
C SER A 229 -17.56 -11.47 -23.50
N THR A 230 -18.10 -11.00 -24.63
CA THR A 230 -18.66 -11.83 -25.70
C THR A 230 -17.60 -12.61 -26.48
N ASP A 231 -16.33 -12.58 -26.07
CA ASP A 231 -15.29 -13.40 -26.67
C ASP A 231 -15.13 -14.71 -25.92
N ASN A 232 -15.36 -15.79 -26.66
CA ASN A 232 -15.39 -17.18 -26.20
C ASN A 232 -13.98 -17.73 -25.83
N SER A 233 -13.12 -16.89 -25.28
CA SER A 233 -11.78 -17.20 -24.76
C SER A 233 -11.82 -17.13 -23.25
N THR A 234 -11.95 -18.28 -22.59
CA THR A 234 -12.03 -18.44 -21.13
C THR A 234 -10.69 -18.19 -20.41
N TYR A 235 -9.79 -17.46 -21.04
CA TYR A 235 -8.49 -17.08 -20.51
C TYR A 235 -8.26 -15.64 -20.95
N ALA A 236 -8.55 -14.69 -20.05
CA ALA A 236 -7.86 -13.41 -20.13
C ALA A 236 -6.40 -13.75 -19.79
N PRO A 237 -5.44 -13.66 -20.72
CA PRO A 237 -4.05 -13.82 -20.36
C PRO A 237 -3.74 -12.83 -19.25
N PRO A 238 -2.92 -13.19 -18.24
CA PRO A 238 -2.48 -12.23 -17.24
C PRO A 238 -1.98 -10.99 -17.99
N SER A 239 -2.58 -9.84 -17.69
CA SER A 239 -2.12 -8.57 -18.26
C SER A 239 -0.66 -8.43 -17.88
N ASN A 240 0.23 -8.42 -18.87
CA ASN A 240 1.64 -8.20 -18.59
C ASN A 240 1.77 -6.79 -18.02
N ALA A 241 2.11 -6.72 -16.73
CA ALA A 241 2.28 -5.48 -15.97
C ALA A 241 3.44 -4.61 -16.49
N ASN A 242 4.17 -5.05 -17.52
CA ASN A 242 5.28 -4.35 -18.17
C ASN A 242 4.94 -3.90 -19.60
N SER A 243 3.66 -3.98 -20.02
CA SER A 243 3.26 -3.69 -21.39
C SER A 243 2.08 -2.73 -21.48
N GLY A 244 2.08 -1.89 -22.52
CA GLY A 244 1.06 -0.88 -22.77
C GLY A 244 1.64 0.52 -22.94
N ASP A 245 0.85 1.41 -23.55
CA ASP A 245 1.27 2.77 -23.89
C ASP A 245 1.74 3.55 -22.65
N TYR A 246 1.08 3.37 -21.50
CA TYR A 246 1.47 3.98 -20.24
C TYR A 246 2.90 3.62 -19.83
N TRP A 247 3.26 2.33 -19.80
CA TRP A 247 4.61 1.92 -19.39
C TRP A 247 5.69 2.35 -20.36
N GLN A 248 5.40 2.34 -21.67
CA GLN A 248 6.33 2.85 -22.66
C GLN A 248 6.51 4.37 -22.52
N TRP A 249 5.42 5.10 -22.24
CA TRP A 249 5.45 6.52 -21.94
C TRP A 249 6.26 6.81 -20.68
N THR A 250 6.06 6.05 -19.60
CA THR A 250 6.81 6.19 -18.34
C THR A 250 8.30 5.99 -18.57
N GLN A 251 8.67 4.92 -19.27
CA GLN A 251 10.08 4.63 -19.60
C GLN A 251 10.71 5.75 -20.44
N THR A 252 10.04 6.16 -21.53
CA THR A 252 10.54 7.20 -22.45
C THR A 252 10.68 8.55 -21.75
N THR A 253 9.72 8.90 -20.90
CA THR A 253 9.73 10.12 -20.10
C THR A 253 10.87 10.10 -19.09
N TYR A 254 11.00 9.01 -18.33
CA TYR A 254 12.08 8.82 -17.36
C TYR A 254 13.46 8.95 -18.03
N ASP A 255 13.73 8.17 -19.09
CA ASP A 255 15.04 8.15 -19.75
C ASP A 255 15.39 9.52 -20.33
N GLY A 256 14.42 10.18 -20.97
CA GLY A 256 14.63 11.49 -21.56
C GLY A 256 14.84 12.61 -20.54
N LEU A 257 14.21 12.53 -19.35
CA LEU A 257 14.46 13.45 -18.25
C LEU A 257 15.80 13.14 -17.56
N TYR A 258 16.14 11.87 -17.36
CA TYR A 258 17.39 11.42 -16.77
C TYR A 258 18.60 11.95 -17.54
N ASP A 259 18.58 11.81 -18.87
CA ASP A 259 19.64 12.33 -19.74
C ASP A 259 19.76 13.85 -19.67
N ARG A 260 18.62 14.57 -19.63
CA ARG A 260 18.59 16.05 -19.62
C ARG A 260 19.02 16.65 -18.29
N PHE A 261 18.74 15.95 -17.20
CA PHE A 261 19.11 16.36 -15.86
C PHE A 261 20.43 15.77 -15.38
N ASP A 262 21.26 15.25 -16.30
CA ASP A 262 22.58 14.70 -15.99
C ASP A 262 22.54 13.61 -14.91
N GLY A 263 21.42 12.88 -14.84
CA GLY A 263 21.15 11.84 -13.85
C GLY A 263 20.70 12.33 -12.46
N ASP A 264 20.36 13.61 -12.29
CA ASP A 264 19.80 14.15 -11.04
C ASP A 264 18.38 13.59 -10.82
N MET A 265 18.28 12.59 -9.93
CA MET A 265 17.02 11.90 -9.67
C MET A 265 15.96 12.77 -9.02
N ASP A 266 16.34 13.83 -8.30
CA ASP A 266 15.34 14.64 -7.61
C ASP A 266 14.57 15.50 -8.62
N LEU A 267 15.30 16.03 -9.61
CA LEU A 267 14.73 16.69 -10.77
C LEU A 267 13.91 15.74 -11.65
N VAL A 268 14.44 14.53 -11.94
CA VAL A 268 13.71 13.53 -12.73
C VAL A 268 12.37 13.17 -12.09
N VAL A 269 12.38 12.80 -10.81
CA VAL A 269 11.16 12.38 -10.10
C VAL A 269 10.16 13.52 -9.99
N GLN A 270 10.63 14.73 -9.66
CA GLN A 270 9.77 15.92 -9.59
C GLN A 270 9.11 16.18 -10.95
N GLN A 271 9.88 16.18 -12.04
CA GLN A 271 9.37 16.50 -13.38
C GLN A 271 8.50 15.39 -13.96
N MET A 272 8.78 14.12 -13.65
CA MET A 272 7.89 13.00 -13.96
C MET A 272 6.52 13.16 -13.29
N HIS A 273 6.49 13.59 -12.03
CA HIS A 273 5.23 13.80 -11.30
C HIS A 273 4.41 14.93 -11.94
N TYR A 274 5.05 16.07 -12.27
CA TYR A 274 4.36 17.17 -12.97
C TYR A 274 3.77 16.74 -14.32
N VAL A 275 4.56 16.07 -15.18
CA VAL A 275 4.07 15.68 -16.51
C VAL A 275 2.98 14.60 -16.44
N GLU A 276 3.05 13.66 -15.49
CA GLU A 276 1.98 12.67 -15.27
C GLU A 276 0.66 13.33 -14.87
N CYS A 277 0.72 14.28 -13.94
CA CYS A 277 -0.45 15.02 -13.48
C CYS A 277 -1.02 15.93 -14.58
N GLU A 278 -0.17 16.66 -15.31
CA GLU A 278 -0.59 17.54 -16.41
C GLU A 278 -1.22 16.74 -17.56
N ALA A 279 -0.61 15.63 -17.97
CA ALA A 279 -1.12 14.75 -19.02
C ALA A 279 -2.51 14.21 -18.66
N PHE A 280 -2.66 13.70 -17.44
CA PHE A 280 -3.94 13.20 -16.96
C PHE A 280 -5.00 14.30 -16.91
N HIS A 281 -4.66 15.50 -16.43
CA HIS A 281 -5.58 16.62 -16.39
C HIS A 281 -6.08 17.01 -17.78
N LYS A 282 -5.19 17.06 -18.79
CA LYS A 282 -5.58 17.35 -20.18
C LYS A 282 -6.47 16.28 -20.78
N ALA A 283 -6.17 15.00 -20.50
CA ALA A 283 -6.91 13.88 -21.08
C ALA A 283 -8.26 13.62 -20.41
N HIS A 284 -8.35 13.85 -19.09
CA HIS A 284 -9.46 13.37 -18.26
C HIS A 284 -10.03 14.41 -17.30
N GLY A 285 -9.30 15.48 -17.03
CA GLY A 285 -9.59 16.38 -15.91
C GLY A 285 -9.20 15.78 -14.56
N ILE A 286 -9.07 16.63 -13.55
CA ILE A 286 -8.86 16.19 -12.16
C ILE A 286 -10.04 16.68 -11.35
N GLU A 287 -10.78 15.72 -10.78
CA GLU A 287 -11.92 15.99 -9.89
C GLU A 287 -11.41 16.14 -8.46
N ASP A 288 -11.94 17.13 -7.74
CA ASP A 288 -11.68 17.26 -6.31
C ASP A 288 -12.29 16.09 -5.52
N PHE A 289 -11.72 15.80 -4.37
CA PHE A 289 -12.32 14.88 -3.40
C PHE A 289 -13.71 15.38 -2.99
N SER A 290 -14.67 14.45 -2.89
CA SER A 290 -16.01 14.82 -2.45
C SER A 290 -16.03 15.31 -1.00
N ASP A 291 -16.96 16.20 -0.66
CA ASP A 291 -17.12 16.71 0.71
C ASP A 291 -17.26 15.56 1.73
N ASP A 292 -18.02 14.52 1.39
CA ASP A 292 -18.19 13.32 2.21
C ASP A 292 -16.86 12.60 2.43
N PHE A 293 -16.01 12.51 1.41
CA PHE A 293 -14.68 11.89 1.52
C PHE A 293 -13.75 12.73 2.40
N VAL A 294 -13.69 14.04 2.16
CA VAL A 294 -12.90 14.98 2.97
C VAL A 294 -13.34 14.92 4.43
N GLN A 295 -14.65 14.85 4.69
CA GLN A 295 -15.20 14.74 6.03
C GLN A 295 -14.90 13.38 6.68
N ASN A 296 -15.13 12.27 5.98
CA ASN A 296 -14.95 10.92 6.52
C ASN A 296 -13.49 10.59 6.81
N PHE A 297 -12.56 11.12 6.00
CA PHE A 297 -11.13 10.87 6.11
C PHE A 297 -10.36 12.06 6.70
N HIS A 298 -11.08 13.08 7.18
CA HIS A 298 -10.53 14.25 7.86
C HIS A 298 -9.39 14.93 7.10
N LEU A 299 -9.57 15.14 5.79
CA LEU A 299 -8.54 15.72 4.94
C LEU A 299 -8.46 17.25 5.12
N ALA A 300 -7.24 17.79 5.13
CA ALA A 300 -6.98 19.23 5.20
C ALA A 300 -7.39 19.97 3.92
N SER A 301 -7.50 19.26 2.79
CA SER A 301 -7.85 19.81 1.49
C SER A 301 -8.69 18.82 0.68
N SER A 302 -9.65 19.35 -0.07
CA SER A 302 -10.36 18.59 -1.11
C SER A 302 -9.55 18.43 -2.39
N ARG A 303 -8.46 19.20 -2.57
CA ARG A 303 -7.66 19.19 -3.79
C ARG A 303 -6.72 17.97 -3.80
N PRO A 304 -6.82 17.04 -4.75
CA PRO A 304 -5.95 15.87 -4.85
C PRO A 304 -4.51 16.27 -5.21
N ILE A 305 -3.55 15.36 -5.02
CA ILE A 305 -2.11 15.69 -5.18
C ILE A 305 -1.83 16.19 -6.60
N CYS A 306 -2.31 15.47 -7.61
CA CYS A 306 -2.14 15.91 -8.99
C CYS A 306 -2.90 17.20 -9.30
N GLY A 307 -4.00 17.46 -8.61
CA GLY A 307 -4.72 18.74 -8.71
C GLY A 307 -3.82 19.90 -8.29
N LYS A 308 -3.15 19.77 -7.14
CA LYS A 308 -2.19 20.79 -6.65
C LYS A 308 -1.01 20.97 -7.60
N LYS A 309 -0.48 19.88 -8.17
CA LYS A 309 0.62 19.94 -9.14
C LYS A 309 0.23 20.68 -10.43
N VAL A 310 -0.99 20.49 -10.91
CA VAL A 310 -1.52 21.25 -12.04
C VAL A 310 -1.73 22.71 -11.67
N ASP A 311 -2.22 23.00 -10.46
CA ASP A 311 -2.39 24.39 -10.00
C ASP A 311 -1.06 25.15 -9.97
N GLU A 312 0.03 24.50 -9.55
CA GLU A 312 1.40 25.06 -9.59
C GLU A 312 1.87 25.35 -11.03
N ILE A 313 1.55 24.47 -11.99
CA ILE A 313 1.87 24.68 -13.42
C ILE A 313 1.06 25.85 -13.97
N ASP A 314 -0.25 25.89 -13.70
CA ASP A 314 -1.17 26.92 -14.22
C ASP A 314 -0.89 28.31 -13.63
N ALA A 315 -0.44 28.36 -12.36
CA ALA A 315 0.02 29.59 -11.72
C ALA A 315 1.35 30.11 -12.30
N GLY A 316 2.11 29.25 -13.00
CA GLY A 316 3.46 29.55 -13.47
C GLY A 316 4.51 29.50 -12.35
N ASP A 317 4.20 28.82 -11.25
CA ASP A 317 5.12 28.63 -10.13
C ASP A 317 6.21 27.59 -10.45
N VAL A 318 5.95 26.72 -11.42
CA VAL A 318 6.85 25.66 -11.86
C VAL A 318 6.97 25.64 -13.39
N VAL A 319 8.18 25.37 -13.86
CA VAL A 319 8.48 25.11 -15.27
C VAL A 319 8.62 23.61 -15.49
N VAL A 320 7.92 23.10 -16.51
CA VAL A 320 7.92 21.66 -16.85
C VAL A 320 8.92 21.34 -17.96
N ALA A 321 9.71 20.29 -17.75
CA ALA A 321 10.78 19.84 -18.64
C ALA A 321 10.28 19.02 -19.84
N CYS A 322 9.06 18.52 -19.77
CA CYS A 322 8.38 17.88 -20.88
C CYS A 322 6.87 18.06 -20.76
N LYS A 323 6.20 17.95 -21.90
CA LYS A 323 4.75 18.00 -22.01
C LYS A 323 4.27 16.84 -22.85
N THR A 324 3.04 16.44 -22.59
CA THR A 324 2.38 15.40 -23.38
C THR A 324 0.86 15.53 -23.22
N ASP A 325 0.13 15.15 -24.27
CA ASP A 325 -1.33 15.24 -24.31
C ASP A 325 -2.00 13.86 -24.14
N GLU A 326 -1.23 12.77 -24.23
CA GLU A 326 -1.67 11.38 -24.07
C GLU A 326 -0.54 10.54 -23.46
N PHE A 327 -0.86 9.45 -22.76
CA PHE A 327 0.12 8.52 -22.22
C PHE A 327 0.72 7.61 -23.31
N LYS A 328 1.43 8.21 -24.29
CA LYS A 328 2.10 7.53 -25.40
C LYS A 328 3.52 8.08 -25.61
N PRO A 329 4.52 7.24 -25.92
CA PRO A 329 5.90 7.68 -26.17
C PRO A 329 6.02 8.78 -27.22
N GLU A 330 5.30 8.65 -28.34
CA GLU A 330 5.38 9.57 -29.47
C GLU A 330 4.73 10.94 -29.20
N ALA A 331 3.96 11.07 -28.11
CA ALA A 331 3.30 12.30 -27.70
C ALA A 331 4.17 13.13 -26.74
N ILE A 332 5.38 12.69 -26.41
CA ILE A 332 6.26 13.39 -25.47
C ILE A 332 7.06 14.47 -26.20
N GLU A 333 6.91 15.71 -25.75
CA GLU A 333 7.68 16.86 -26.21
C GLU A 333 8.55 17.39 -25.07
N PHE A 334 9.86 17.19 -25.17
CA PHE A 334 10.81 17.74 -24.20
C PHE A 334 11.08 19.22 -24.50
N ALA A 335 11.26 19.99 -23.43
CA ALA A 335 11.67 21.38 -23.52
C ALA A 335 13.10 21.51 -24.10
N ASP A 336 13.41 22.70 -24.62
CA ASP A 336 14.74 23.02 -25.12
C ASP A 336 15.77 23.20 -23.99
N ASP A 337 17.05 23.16 -24.35
CA ASP A 337 18.16 23.23 -23.40
C ASP A 337 18.12 24.49 -22.51
N HIS A 338 17.57 25.61 -23.00
CA HIS A 338 17.49 26.83 -22.19
C HIS A 338 16.52 26.65 -21.02
N VAL A 339 15.37 26.01 -21.28
CA VAL A 339 14.37 25.70 -20.26
C VAL A 339 14.91 24.65 -19.28
N ILE A 340 15.61 23.62 -19.77
CA ILE A 340 16.22 22.60 -18.90
C ILE A 340 17.24 23.24 -17.94
N GLU A 341 18.09 24.14 -18.44
CA GLU A 341 19.06 24.84 -17.59
C GLU A 341 18.41 25.84 -16.62
N GLU A 342 17.25 26.42 -16.98
CA GLU A 342 16.43 27.20 -16.05
C GLU A 342 15.92 26.33 -14.90
N ILE A 343 15.33 25.17 -15.20
CA ILE A 343 14.83 24.24 -14.20
C ILE A 343 15.95 23.79 -13.25
N LYS A 344 17.12 23.42 -13.78
CA LYS A 344 18.29 23.03 -12.96
C LYS A 344 18.72 24.16 -12.02
N ARG A 345 18.74 25.40 -12.51
CA ARG A 345 19.19 26.56 -11.73
C ARG A 345 18.23 26.92 -10.61
N ASP A 346 16.93 26.83 -10.89
CA ASP A 346 15.88 27.31 -10.01
C ASP A 346 15.30 26.16 -9.15
N TYR A 347 15.87 24.97 -9.26
CA TYR A 347 15.48 23.78 -8.51
C TYR A 347 15.53 24.01 -7.00
N VAL A 348 14.40 23.71 -6.36
CA VAL A 348 14.28 23.66 -4.91
C VAL A 348 13.80 22.25 -4.54
N PRO A 349 14.54 21.52 -3.69
CA PRO A 349 14.09 20.24 -3.18
C PRO A 349 12.72 20.37 -2.51
N SER A 350 11.80 19.49 -2.88
CA SER A 350 10.50 19.42 -2.21
C SER A 350 10.72 18.78 -0.84
N THR A 351 10.79 19.60 0.20
CA THR A 351 10.67 19.13 1.58
C THR A 351 9.19 19.14 1.93
N THR A 352 8.50 18.02 1.71
CA THR A 352 7.08 17.94 1.99
C THR A 352 6.86 17.97 3.51
N THR A 353 6.30 19.07 3.99
CA THR A 353 5.64 19.18 5.31
C THR A 353 4.22 19.66 5.06
N GLU A 354 3.56 19.09 4.05
CA GLU A 354 2.15 19.40 3.81
C GLU A 354 1.33 18.63 4.84
N GLN A 355 0.54 19.34 5.63
CA GLN A 355 -0.38 18.72 6.57
C GLN A 355 -1.54 18.13 5.78
N TYR A 356 -1.69 16.80 5.78
CA TYR A 356 -2.74 16.13 5.00
C TYR A 356 -4.06 16.04 5.75
N MET A 357 -4.04 16.18 7.08
CA MET A 357 -5.20 16.04 7.95
C MET A 357 -5.70 17.36 8.54
N ASP A 358 -7.02 17.45 8.75
CA ASP A 358 -7.66 18.54 9.49
C ASP A 358 -7.06 18.69 10.90
N SER A 359 -6.78 19.94 11.29
CA SER A 359 -6.05 20.23 12.52
C SER A 359 -6.83 19.91 13.79
N ASP A 360 -8.16 19.95 13.77
CA ASP A 360 -8.97 19.65 14.94
C ASP A 360 -9.06 18.14 15.14
N TYR A 361 -9.25 17.39 14.05
CA TYR A 361 -9.21 15.93 14.08
C TYR A 361 -7.84 15.41 14.52
N TYR A 362 -6.77 16.03 14.02
CA TYR A 362 -5.40 15.74 14.44
C TYR A 362 -5.23 15.75 15.98
N VAL A 363 -5.75 16.79 16.66
CA VAL A 363 -5.63 16.92 18.12
C VAL A 363 -6.40 15.81 18.84
N ASP A 364 -7.57 15.44 18.30
CA ASP A 364 -8.37 14.34 18.83
C ASP A 364 -7.67 12.98 18.65
N ALA A 365 -7.15 12.69 17.47
CA ALA A 365 -6.39 11.48 17.17
C ALA A 365 -5.16 11.33 18.10
N GLN A 366 -4.41 12.41 18.32
CA GLN A 366 -3.29 12.43 19.28
C GLN A 366 -3.75 12.12 20.70
N THR A 367 -4.83 12.75 21.14
CA THR A 367 -5.39 12.57 22.48
C THR A 367 -5.79 11.10 22.70
N LYS A 368 -6.41 10.48 21.70
CA LYS A 368 -6.85 9.07 21.76
C LYS A 368 -5.70 8.08 21.64
N ALA A 369 -4.69 8.38 20.82
CA ALA A 369 -3.48 7.56 20.72
C ALA A 369 -2.77 7.43 22.09
N GLN A 370 -2.78 8.50 22.89
CA GLN A 370 -2.23 8.53 24.27
C GLN A 370 -3.13 7.82 25.30
N GLN A 371 -4.43 7.71 25.05
CA GLN A 371 -5.40 7.05 25.93
C GLN A 371 -5.56 5.56 25.66
N THR A 372 -5.18 5.09 24.47
CA THR A 372 -5.22 3.67 24.12
C THR A 372 -4.20 2.93 24.99
N PRO A 373 -4.61 1.92 25.80
CA PRO A 373 -3.68 1.19 26.64
C PRO A 373 -2.57 0.56 25.81
N VAL A 374 -1.35 1.07 25.91
CA VAL A 374 -0.16 0.35 25.47
C VAL A 374 -0.12 -0.89 26.35
N GLY A 375 -0.17 -2.08 25.77
CA GLY A 375 -0.18 -3.37 26.49
C GLY A 375 0.83 -3.34 27.62
N GLY A 376 0.34 -3.05 28.83
CA GLY A 376 1.20 -2.83 29.98
C GLY A 376 1.86 -4.15 30.30
N THR A 377 3.18 -4.13 30.51
CA THR A 377 3.91 -5.21 31.19
C THR A 377 3.20 -5.52 32.50
N THR A 378 2.30 -6.49 32.47
CA THR A 378 1.84 -7.14 33.69
C THR A 378 3.05 -7.92 34.15
N SER A 379 3.75 -7.37 35.15
CA SER A 379 4.66 -8.15 35.97
C SER A 379 3.79 -9.14 36.75
N ILE A 380 3.43 -10.23 36.10
CA ILE A 380 2.86 -11.40 36.76
C ILE A 380 4.04 -12.07 37.45
N THR A 381 4.19 -11.75 38.73
CA THR A 381 5.00 -12.59 39.62
C THR A 381 4.43 -14.01 39.51
N PRO A 382 5.24 -15.05 39.19
CA PRO A 382 4.72 -16.38 38.99
C PRO A 382 4.13 -16.88 40.31
N VAL A 383 2.80 -16.93 40.39
CA VAL A 383 2.10 -17.63 41.46
C VAL A 383 2.25 -19.11 41.15
N ALA A 384 2.94 -19.81 42.05
CA ALA A 384 3.17 -21.25 41.97
C ALA A 384 1.85 -22.01 41.77
N THR A 385 1.83 -22.85 40.73
CA THR A 385 0.78 -23.82 40.44
C THR A 385 0.56 -24.79 41.61
N PRO A 386 -0.65 -24.90 42.19
CA PRO A 386 -1.04 -26.09 42.90
C PRO A 386 -1.59 -27.12 41.89
N ALA A 387 -1.17 -28.37 42.10
CA ALA A 387 -1.44 -29.51 41.25
C ALA A 387 -2.92 -29.69 40.85
N ALA A 388 -3.09 -30.14 39.60
CA ALA A 388 -4.36 -30.57 39.02
C ALA A 388 -5.08 -31.58 39.92
N THR A 389 -6.37 -31.35 40.13
CA THR A 389 -7.30 -32.40 40.56
C THR A 389 -8.42 -32.45 39.54
N GLU A 390 -8.59 -33.60 38.90
CA GLU A 390 -9.73 -33.92 38.03
C GLU A 390 -11.05 -33.64 38.74
N SER A 391 -11.99 -33.05 38.00
CA SER A 391 -13.40 -33.24 38.28
C SER A 391 -14.20 -33.23 36.99
N ASP A 392 -14.67 -34.42 36.62
CA ASP A 392 -15.71 -34.70 35.64
C ASP A 392 -16.94 -33.82 35.84
N TYR A 393 -17.39 -33.13 34.79
CA TYR A 393 -18.81 -32.79 34.66
C TYR A 393 -19.26 -32.82 33.19
N THR A 394 -20.03 -33.86 32.88
CA THR A 394 -20.95 -34.01 31.74
C THR A 394 -21.91 -32.83 31.60
N VAL A 395 -22.08 -32.30 30.38
CA VAL A 395 -23.20 -31.42 30.03
C VAL A 395 -24.06 -32.08 28.97
N THR A 396 -25.30 -32.34 29.38
CA THR A 396 -26.41 -32.91 28.64
C THR A 396 -26.97 -31.92 27.63
N SER A 397 -27.18 -32.36 26.39
CA SER A 397 -27.88 -31.64 25.33
C SER A 397 -29.38 -31.56 25.63
N THR A 398 -29.94 -30.36 25.72
CA THR A 398 -31.38 -30.11 25.57
C THR A 398 -31.63 -28.79 24.87
N TYR A 399 -32.11 -28.86 23.62
CA TYR A 399 -32.78 -27.76 22.93
C TYR A 399 -34.15 -27.46 23.57
N PRO A 400 -34.59 -26.19 23.57
CA PRO A 400 -36.01 -25.87 23.57
C PRO A 400 -36.46 -25.18 22.27
N THR A 401 -37.65 -25.58 21.85
CA THR A 401 -38.45 -25.15 20.68
C THR A 401 -39.03 -23.73 20.82
N ALA A 402 -39.30 -23.12 19.67
CA ALA A 402 -39.75 -21.74 19.42
C ALA A 402 -41.21 -21.38 19.83
N ALA A 403 -41.42 -20.08 20.13
CA ALA A 403 -42.52 -19.16 19.70
C ALA A 403 -42.66 -17.97 20.69
N PRO A 404 -43.33 -16.82 20.38
CA PRO A 404 -43.82 -16.28 19.11
C PRO A 404 -43.33 -14.84 18.81
N THR A 405 -43.68 -14.36 17.61
CA THR A 405 -43.39 -13.06 17.00
C THR A 405 -43.91 -11.84 17.80
N GLU A 406 -43.03 -10.90 18.16
CA GLU A 406 -43.38 -9.51 18.44
C GLU A 406 -42.60 -8.58 17.50
N THR A 407 -43.35 -7.86 16.66
CA THR A 407 -42.88 -6.74 15.85
C THR A 407 -42.48 -5.58 16.76
N THR A 408 -41.18 -5.35 16.89
CA THR A 408 -40.62 -4.08 17.35
C THR A 408 -39.64 -3.58 16.30
N SER A 409 -39.84 -2.34 15.87
CA SER A 409 -38.99 -1.64 14.90
C SER A 409 -37.61 -1.41 15.50
N THR A 410 -36.60 -2.07 14.97
CA THR A 410 -35.18 -1.80 15.28
C THR A 410 -34.78 -0.44 14.70
N PRO A 411 -34.28 0.52 15.49
CA PRO A 411 -33.56 1.67 14.94
C PRO A 411 -32.26 1.17 14.30
N ALA A 412 -31.87 1.74 13.16
CA ALA A 412 -30.59 1.47 12.53
C ALA A 412 -29.44 1.69 13.55
N PRO A 413 -28.39 0.83 13.56
CA PRO A 413 -27.25 1.05 14.43
C PRO A 413 -26.54 2.33 13.99
N THR A 414 -26.45 3.29 14.91
CA THR A 414 -25.61 4.47 14.77
C THR A 414 -24.16 4.04 14.69
N THR A 415 -23.48 4.48 13.63
CA THR A 415 -22.03 4.44 13.45
C THR A 415 -21.35 5.18 14.61
N GLY A 416 -20.90 4.45 15.62
CA GLY A 416 -20.12 4.97 16.73
C GLY A 416 -18.93 4.06 16.94
N ASP A 417 -17.75 4.67 16.85
CA ASP A 417 -16.46 4.25 17.43
C ASP A 417 -15.90 2.90 16.96
N TYR A 418 -15.41 2.87 15.71
CA TYR A 418 -14.38 1.93 15.28
C TYR A 418 -13.20 2.73 14.74
N GLU A 419 -12.30 3.15 15.63
CA GLU A 419 -11.13 3.96 15.27
C GLU A 419 -9.89 3.07 15.19
N HIS A 420 -9.41 2.86 13.96
CA HIS A 420 -8.07 2.39 13.70
C HIS A 420 -7.11 3.56 13.89
N LYS A 421 -5.93 3.29 14.48
CA LYS A 421 -4.82 4.23 14.39
C LYS A 421 -4.41 4.28 12.92
N HIS A 422 -4.56 5.42 12.28
CA HIS A 422 -4.28 5.63 10.85
C HIS A 422 -2.78 5.58 10.48
N CYS A 423 -1.95 4.95 11.30
CA CYS A 423 -0.53 4.72 11.02
C CYS A 423 -0.25 3.27 10.60
N GLU A 424 -1.27 2.54 10.15
CA GLU A 424 -1.19 1.23 9.50
C GLU A 424 -2.25 1.11 8.41
#